data_AF-Q14790-F1
#
_entry.id   AF-Q14790-F1
#
_cell.length_a   1.000
_cell.length_b   1.000
_cell.length_c   1.000
_cell.angle_alpha   90.00
_cell.angle_beta   90.00
_cell.angle_gamma   90.00
#
_symmetry.space_group_name_H-M   'P 1'
#
loop_
_entity.id
_entity.type
_entity.pdbx_description
1 polymer ?
#
loop_
_entity_poly.entity_id
_entity_poly.type
_entity_poly.pdbx_seq_one_letter_code
_entity_poly.pdbx_strand_id
1 'polypeptide(L)'
;MDFSRNLYDIGEQLDSEDLASLKFLSLDYIPQRKQEPIKDALMLFQRLQEKRMLEESNLSFLKELLFRINRLDLLITYLNTRKEEMERELQTPGRAQISAYRVMLYQISEEVSRSELRSFKFLLQEEISKCKLDDDMNLLDIFIEMEKRVILGEGKLDILKRVCAQINKSLLKIINDYEEFSKERSSSLEGSPDEFSNGEELCGVMTISDSPREQDSESQTLDKVYQMKSKPRGYCLIINNHNFAKAREKVPKLHSIRDRNGTHLDAGALTTTFEELHFEIKPHDDCTVEQIYEILKIYQLMDHSNMDCFICCILSHGDKGIIYGTDGQEAPIYELTSQFTGLKCPSLAGKPKVFFIQACQGDNYQKGIPVETDSEEQPYLEMDLSSPQTRYIPDEADFLLGMATVNNCVSYRNPAEGTWYIQSLCQSLRERCPRGDDILTILTEVNYEVSNKDDKKNMGKQMPQPTFTLRKKLVFPSD
;
A
#
# COMPACT_ATOMS: atom_id res chain seq x y z
N MET A 1 27.71 6.14 25.49
CA MET A 1 28.22 4.79 25.20
C MET A 1 28.43 4.71 23.71
N ASP A 2 29.53 4.11 23.25
CA ASP A 2 29.75 3.90 21.83
C ASP A 2 28.59 3.07 21.25
N PHE A 3 27.77 3.70 20.40
CA PHE A 3 26.59 3.10 19.78
C PHE A 3 26.92 1.75 19.13
N SER A 4 28.07 1.67 18.45
CA SER A 4 28.52 0.45 17.77
C SER A 4 28.85 -0.67 18.75
N ARG A 5 29.49 -0.32 19.88
CA ARG A 5 29.78 -1.27 20.96
C ARG A 5 28.52 -1.79 21.62
N ASN A 6 27.52 -0.92 21.79
CA ASN A 6 26.25 -1.31 22.38
C ASN A 6 25.50 -2.32 21.49
N LEU A 7 25.47 -2.08 20.16
CA LEU A 7 24.90 -3.02 19.20
C LEU A 7 25.68 -4.34 19.14
N TYR A 8 27.01 -4.28 19.27
CA TYR A 8 27.84 -5.47 19.36
C TYR A 8 27.48 -6.33 20.58
N ASP A 9 27.42 -5.70 21.76
CA ASP A 9 27.12 -6.40 23.01
C ASP A 9 25.69 -6.99 23.00
N ILE A 10 24.70 -6.27 22.45
CA ILE A 10 23.34 -6.80 22.24
C ILE A 10 23.38 -7.99 21.27
N GLY A 11 24.09 -7.87 20.16
CA GLY A 11 24.17 -8.90 19.13
C GLY A 11 24.77 -10.22 19.63
N GLU A 12 25.78 -10.15 20.49
CA GLU A 12 26.42 -11.32 21.12
C GLU A 12 25.49 -12.07 22.09
N GLN A 13 24.46 -11.41 22.61
CA GLN A 13 23.50 -12.02 23.53
C GLN A 13 22.27 -12.61 22.83
N LEU A 14 22.09 -12.38 21.53
CA LEU A 14 20.96 -12.88 20.76
C LEU A 14 21.35 -14.21 20.10
N ASP A 15 20.56 -15.25 20.35
CA ASP A 15 20.79 -16.55 19.74
C ASP A 15 20.13 -16.67 18.35
N SER A 16 20.16 -17.88 17.78
CA SER A 16 19.57 -18.14 16.46
C SER A 16 18.04 -18.05 16.44
N GLU A 17 17.38 -18.35 17.56
CA GLU A 17 15.91 -18.30 17.69
C GLU A 17 15.44 -16.86 17.85
N ASP A 18 16.17 -16.07 18.65
CA ASP A 18 16.01 -14.62 18.73
C ASP A 18 16.18 -13.97 17.35
N LEU A 19 17.25 -14.34 16.63
CA LEU A 19 17.51 -13.82 15.29
C LEU A 19 16.37 -14.13 14.31
N ALA A 20 15.82 -15.35 14.34
CA ALA A 20 14.68 -15.73 13.50
C ALA A 20 13.44 -14.88 13.82
N SER A 21 13.18 -14.65 15.09
CA SER A 21 12.09 -13.80 15.59
C SER A 21 12.25 -12.34 15.13
N LEU A 22 13.46 -11.77 15.28
CA LEU A 22 13.78 -10.42 14.83
C LEU A 22 13.66 -10.26 13.32
N LYS A 23 14.10 -11.27 12.56
CA LYS A 23 13.97 -11.33 11.10
C LYS A 23 12.49 -11.31 10.70
N PHE A 24 11.66 -12.13 11.34
CA PHE A 24 10.22 -12.15 11.08
C PHE A 24 9.53 -10.80 11.37
N LEU A 25 9.79 -10.22 12.55
CA LEU A 25 9.19 -8.94 12.95
C LEU A 25 9.66 -7.75 12.10
N SER A 26 10.82 -7.87 11.43
CA SER A 26 11.37 -6.84 10.54
C SER A 26 11.06 -7.05 9.06
N LEU A 27 10.23 -8.05 8.70
CA LEU A 27 9.90 -8.38 7.30
C LEU A 27 9.28 -7.21 6.51
N ASP A 28 8.48 -6.38 7.18
CA ASP A 28 7.82 -5.23 6.57
C ASP A 28 8.83 -4.15 6.13
N TYR A 29 10.02 -4.13 6.74
CA TYR A 29 11.10 -3.17 6.47
C TYR A 29 12.26 -3.77 5.65
N ILE A 30 12.55 -5.06 5.88
CA ILE A 30 13.59 -5.81 5.17
C ILE A 30 12.92 -7.02 4.51
N PRO A 31 12.63 -6.97 3.19
CA PRO A 31 11.98 -8.07 2.50
C PRO A 31 12.78 -9.37 2.59
N GLN A 32 12.10 -10.52 2.65
CA GLN A 32 12.70 -11.84 2.85
C GLN A 32 13.96 -12.12 2.00
N ARG A 33 13.95 -11.76 0.70
CA ARG A 33 15.13 -11.95 -0.19
C ARG A 33 16.39 -11.23 0.30
N LYS A 34 16.24 -10.10 0.98
CA LYS A 34 17.36 -9.34 1.59
C LYS A 34 17.75 -9.86 2.97
N GLN A 35 16.90 -10.66 3.59
CA GLN A 35 17.16 -11.34 4.85
C GLN A 35 17.85 -12.70 4.71
N GLU A 36 17.73 -13.36 3.54
CA GLU A 36 18.46 -14.60 3.22
C GLU A 36 19.97 -14.54 3.52
N PRO A 37 20.72 -13.47 3.16
CA PRO A 37 22.14 -13.37 3.49
C PRO A 37 22.45 -13.01 4.95
N ILE A 38 21.46 -12.69 5.79
CA ILE A 38 21.66 -12.29 7.19
C ILE A 38 21.87 -13.53 8.04
N LYS A 39 23.10 -13.68 8.57
CA LYS A 39 23.56 -14.86 9.33
C LYS A 39 23.58 -14.65 10.85
N ASP A 40 23.69 -13.41 11.29
CA ASP A 40 23.79 -13.04 12.69
C ASP A 40 23.05 -11.72 12.98
N ALA A 41 22.91 -11.37 14.26
CA ALA A 41 22.24 -10.15 14.70
C ALA A 41 22.96 -8.87 14.22
N LEU A 42 24.28 -8.90 14.09
CA LEU A 42 25.07 -7.74 13.64
C LEU A 42 24.77 -7.41 12.18
N MET A 43 24.68 -8.41 11.32
CA MET A 43 24.24 -8.25 9.93
C MET A 43 22.81 -7.71 9.85
N LEU A 44 21.92 -8.13 10.77
CA LEU A 44 20.56 -7.58 10.83
C LEU A 44 20.58 -6.09 11.21
N PHE A 45 21.34 -5.73 12.24
CA PHE A 45 21.48 -4.34 12.69
C PHE A 45 22.06 -3.46 11.59
N GLN A 46 23.09 -3.93 10.87
CA GLN A 46 23.62 -3.24 9.70
C GLN A 46 22.53 -2.97 8.64
N ARG A 47 21.68 -3.96 8.35
CA ARG A 47 20.58 -3.81 7.39
C ARG A 47 19.49 -2.86 7.88
N LEU A 48 19.25 -2.81 9.19
CA LEU A 48 18.33 -1.84 9.80
C LEU A 48 18.90 -0.41 9.77
N GLN A 49 20.22 -0.26 9.96
CA GLN A 49 20.91 1.01 9.79
C GLN A 49 20.85 1.51 8.35
N GLU A 50 21.10 0.63 7.36
CA GLU A 50 20.94 0.95 5.92
C GLU A 50 19.51 1.43 5.59
N LYS A 51 18.52 0.95 6.34
CA LYS A 51 17.10 1.32 6.23
C LYS A 51 16.68 2.51 7.09
N ARG A 52 17.61 3.15 7.82
CA ARG A 52 17.34 4.25 8.76
C ARG A 52 16.32 3.91 9.87
N MET A 53 16.15 2.61 10.15
CA MET A 53 15.31 2.11 11.24
C MET A 53 16.09 2.01 12.56
N LEU A 54 17.42 2.08 12.48
CA LEU A 54 18.31 2.02 13.62
C LEU A 54 19.41 3.07 13.45
N GLU A 55 19.40 4.09 14.32
CA GLU A 55 20.38 5.18 14.32
C GLU A 55 20.77 5.50 15.77
N GLU A 56 21.91 6.16 15.98
CA GLU A 56 22.36 6.54 17.33
C GLU A 56 21.35 7.46 18.03
N SER A 57 20.67 8.33 17.27
CA SER A 57 19.59 9.20 17.73
C SER A 57 18.23 8.50 17.84
N ASN A 58 18.07 7.32 17.25
CA ASN A 58 16.79 6.63 17.16
C ASN A 58 16.93 5.11 17.35
N LEU A 59 16.73 4.68 18.60
CA LEU A 59 16.75 3.28 19.02
C LEU A 59 15.34 2.69 19.19
N SER A 60 14.28 3.44 18.83
CA SER A 60 12.89 3.04 19.11
C SER A 60 12.53 1.68 18.50
N PHE A 61 12.94 1.43 17.26
CA PHE A 61 12.68 0.16 16.58
C PHE A 61 13.34 -1.02 17.27
N LEU A 62 14.62 -0.87 17.63
CA LEU A 62 15.37 -1.91 18.32
C LEU A 62 14.79 -2.17 19.71
N LYS A 63 14.37 -1.13 20.42
CA LYS A 63 13.68 -1.26 21.70
C LYS A 63 12.38 -2.06 21.55
N GLU A 64 11.56 -1.72 20.55
CA GLU A 64 10.33 -2.47 20.29
C GLU A 64 10.62 -3.92 19.93
N LEU A 65 11.57 -4.18 19.04
CA LEU A 65 11.98 -5.53 18.66
C LEU A 65 12.35 -6.38 19.88
N LEU A 66 13.28 -5.89 20.72
CA LEU A 66 13.71 -6.59 21.93
C LEU A 66 12.57 -6.78 22.94
N PHE A 67 11.65 -5.82 23.02
CA PHE A 67 10.46 -5.93 23.86
C PHE A 67 9.52 -7.03 23.37
N ARG A 68 9.28 -7.11 22.05
CA ARG A 68 8.37 -8.12 21.45
C ARG A 68 8.91 -9.53 21.61
N ILE A 69 10.21 -9.74 21.45
CA ILE A 69 10.86 -11.05 21.67
C ILE A 69 11.14 -11.36 23.15
N ASN A 70 10.61 -10.54 24.08
CA ASN A 70 10.74 -10.71 25.52
C ASN A 70 12.20 -10.72 26.07
N ARG A 71 13.15 -10.09 25.36
CA ARG A 71 14.53 -9.87 25.80
C ARG A 71 14.67 -8.61 26.65
N LEU A 72 13.91 -8.60 27.75
CA LEU A 72 13.86 -7.49 28.71
C LEU A 72 15.21 -7.27 29.42
N ASP A 73 16.00 -8.33 29.56
CA ASP A 73 17.38 -8.29 30.06
C ASP A 73 18.24 -7.34 29.23
N LEU A 74 18.13 -7.40 27.90
CA LEU A 74 18.90 -6.56 26.98
C LEU A 74 18.39 -5.11 26.98
N LEU A 75 17.08 -4.92 27.04
CA LEU A 75 16.48 -3.59 27.15
C LEU A 75 16.95 -2.82 28.39
N ILE A 76 16.98 -3.48 29.54
CA ILE A 76 17.39 -2.87 30.80
C ILE A 76 18.89 -2.62 30.79
N THR A 77 19.69 -3.62 30.38
CA THR A 77 21.15 -3.58 30.49
C THR A 77 21.79 -2.60 29.50
N TYR A 78 21.33 -2.60 28.25
CA TYR A 78 21.99 -1.91 27.14
C TYR A 78 21.25 -0.65 26.68
N LEU A 79 19.92 -0.58 26.89
CA LEU A 79 19.07 0.51 26.40
C LEU A 79 18.42 1.32 27.53
N ASN A 80 18.72 1.01 28.79
CA ASN A 80 18.19 1.68 29.99
C ASN A 80 16.67 1.86 29.97
N THR A 81 15.93 0.94 29.35
CA THR A 81 14.48 1.04 29.19
C THR A 81 13.80 -0.06 29.98
N ARG A 82 12.83 0.30 30.82
CA ARG A 82 12.07 -0.68 31.63
C ARG A 82 10.85 -1.20 30.88
N LYS A 83 10.34 -2.35 31.30
CA LYS A 83 9.13 -2.96 30.74
C LYS A 83 7.95 -1.99 30.76
N GLU A 84 7.71 -1.33 31.89
CA GLU A 84 6.57 -0.42 32.05
C GLU A 84 6.69 0.84 31.19
N GLU A 85 7.93 1.23 30.84
CA GLU A 85 8.19 2.35 29.94
C GLU A 85 7.84 1.98 28.50
N MET A 86 8.28 0.80 28.04
CA MET A 86 7.89 0.27 26.73
C MET A 86 6.38 0.10 26.60
N GLU A 87 5.71 -0.44 27.62
CA GLU A 87 4.25 -0.60 27.60
C GLU A 87 3.53 0.75 27.44
N ARG A 88 3.98 1.79 28.15
CA ARG A 88 3.43 3.15 28.01
C ARG A 88 3.73 3.76 26.63
N GLU A 89 4.95 3.56 26.12
CA GLU A 89 5.34 4.06 24.80
C GLU A 89 4.49 3.42 23.70
N LEU A 90 4.31 2.10 23.73
CA LEU A 90 3.57 1.35 22.72
C LEU A 90 2.04 1.53 22.81
N GLN A 91 1.52 1.95 23.96
CA GLN A 91 0.12 2.40 24.10
C GLN A 91 -0.16 3.72 23.38
N THR A 92 0.88 4.53 23.14
CA THR A 92 0.71 5.81 22.45
C THR A 92 0.50 5.55 20.94
N PRO A 93 -0.61 6.03 20.33
CA PRO A 93 -0.87 5.85 18.92
C PRO A 93 0.31 6.34 18.05
N GLY A 94 0.73 5.54 17.08
CA GLY A 94 1.82 5.85 16.14
C GLY A 94 3.25 5.66 16.68
N ARG A 95 3.43 5.26 17.95
CA ARG A 95 4.77 4.94 18.50
C ARG A 95 5.24 3.53 18.16
N ALA A 96 4.32 2.56 18.10
CA ALA A 96 4.64 1.22 17.62
C ALA A 96 4.97 1.27 16.12
N GLN A 97 6.15 0.78 15.77
CA GLN A 97 6.66 0.71 14.40
C GLN A 97 6.41 -0.66 13.79
N ILE A 98 6.43 -1.73 14.58
CA ILE A 98 6.08 -3.07 14.09
C ILE A 98 4.57 -3.15 13.88
N SER A 99 4.13 -3.65 12.72
CA SER A 99 2.70 -3.78 12.41
C SER A 99 2.00 -4.69 13.42
N ALA A 100 0.78 -4.31 13.82
CA ALA A 100 -0.03 -5.12 14.75
C ALA A 100 -0.27 -6.54 14.20
N TYR A 101 -0.31 -6.69 12.87
CA TYR A 101 -0.40 -7.96 12.19
C TYR A 101 0.83 -8.84 12.39
N ARG A 102 2.04 -8.31 12.23
CA ARG A 102 3.29 -9.07 12.52
C ARG A 102 3.37 -9.49 13.97
N VAL A 103 2.99 -8.60 14.89
CA VAL A 103 2.93 -8.90 16.33
C VAL A 103 1.94 -10.04 16.60
N MET A 104 0.74 -9.99 16.00
CA MET A 104 -0.29 -11.02 16.14
C MET A 104 0.23 -12.39 15.69
N LEU A 105 0.85 -12.47 14.51
CA LEU A 105 1.43 -13.73 14.02
C LEU A 105 2.54 -14.25 14.94
N TYR A 106 3.41 -13.37 15.43
CA TYR A 106 4.48 -13.74 16.34
C TYR A 106 3.95 -14.26 17.68
N GLN A 107 2.90 -13.64 18.23
CA GLN A 107 2.24 -14.12 19.45
C GLN A 107 1.64 -15.51 19.26
N ILE A 108 1.03 -15.79 18.09
CA ILE A 108 0.54 -17.12 17.77
C ILE A 108 1.70 -18.13 17.72
N SER A 109 2.86 -17.77 17.15
CA SER A 109 4.00 -18.69 17.12
C SER A 109 4.56 -19.02 18.50
N GLU A 110 4.50 -18.09 19.45
CA GLU A 110 4.95 -18.32 20.83
C GLU A 110 3.97 -19.20 21.63
N GLU A 111 2.66 -19.08 21.37
CA GLU A 111 1.65 -19.89 22.07
C GLU A 111 1.49 -21.31 21.52
N VAL A 112 1.94 -21.58 20.29
CA VAL A 112 1.80 -22.89 19.64
C VAL A 112 2.90 -23.85 20.10
N SER A 113 2.49 -24.92 20.80
CA SER A 113 3.39 -26.00 21.21
C SER A 113 3.88 -26.83 20.02
N ARG A 114 4.97 -27.59 20.22
CA ARG A 114 5.50 -28.52 19.20
C ARG A 114 4.48 -29.55 18.70
N SER A 115 3.58 -30.03 19.56
CA SER A 115 2.49 -30.93 19.18
C SER A 115 1.44 -30.23 18.32
N GLU A 116 1.09 -29.00 18.66
CA GLU A 116 0.13 -28.19 17.93
C GLU A 116 0.68 -27.76 16.56
N LEU A 117 1.99 -27.47 16.46
CA LEU A 117 2.66 -27.20 15.18
C LEU A 117 2.50 -28.35 14.18
N ARG A 118 2.56 -29.60 14.65
CA ARG A 118 2.33 -30.77 13.79
C ARG A 118 0.90 -30.82 13.27
N SER A 119 -0.07 -30.51 14.12
CA SER A 119 -1.48 -30.36 13.72
C SER A 119 -1.64 -29.20 12.73
N PHE A 120 -0.94 -28.08 12.95
CA PHE A 120 -0.90 -26.92 12.06
C PHE A 120 -0.43 -27.29 10.65
N LYS A 121 0.71 -27.99 10.55
CA LYS A 121 1.23 -28.51 9.28
C LYS A 121 0.24 -29.46 8.61
N PHE A 122 -0.44 -30.31 9.38
CA PHE A 122 -1.42 -31.26 8.84
C PHE A 122 -2.64 -30.54 8.24
N LEU A 123 -3.22 -29.59 8.98
CA LEU A 123 -4.41 -28.86 8.53
C LEU A 123 -4.13 -27.95 7.32
N LEU A 124 -2.90 -27.46 7.18
CA LEU A 124 -2.50 -26.68 6.01
C LEU A 124 -2.21 -27.52 4.77
N GLN A 125 -2.17 -28.85 4.83
CA GLN A 125 -1.93 -29.70 3.64
C GLN A 125 -3.01 -29.56 2.57
N GLU A 126 -4.22 -29.14 2.96
CA GLU A 126 -5.32 -28.87 2.03
C GLU A 126 -5.06 -27.62 1.17
N GLU A 127 -4.31 -26.64 1.69
CA GLU A 127 -4.03 -25.36 1.04
C GLU A 127 -2.58 -25.26 0.51
N ILE A 128 -1.65 -26.00 1.13
CA ILE A 128 -0.22 -26.00 0.86
C ILE A 128 0.21 -27.44 0.61
N SER A 129 0.69 -27.71 -0.61
CA SER A 129 1.23 -29.01 -0.98
C SER A 129 2.30 -29.51 0.01
N LYS A 130 2.16 -30.77 0.44
CA LYS A 130 3.00 -31.44 1.45
C LYS A 130 4.51 -31.30 1.20
N CYS A 131 4.93 -31.26 -0.07
CA CYS A 131 6.33 -31.08 -0.48
C CYS A 131 6.94 -29.72 -0.10
N LYS A 132 6.15 -28.74 0.35
CA LYS A 132 6.64 -27.42 0.77
C LYS A 132 6.54 -27.17 2.26
N LEU A 133 5.93 -28.08 3.01
CA LEU A 133 5.89 -28.05 4.47
C LEU A 133 6.97 -29.00 4.97
N ASP A 134 8.22 -28.53 4.92
CA ASP A 134 9.35 -29.33 5.42
C ASP A 134 9.22 -29.58 6.93
N ASP A 135 9.72 -30.72 7.38
CA ASP A 135 9.65 -31.12 8.80
C ASP A 135 10.39 -30.11 9.71
N ASP A 136 11.40 -29.42 9.17
CA ASP A 136 12.23 -28.44 9.88
C ASP A 136 11.62 -27.02 9.96
N MET A 137 10.53 -26.76 9.23
CA MET A 137 9.88 -25.43 9.27
C MET A 137 9.25 -25.15 10.64
N ASN A 138 9.57 -23.99 11.20
CA ASN A 138 8.87 -23.45 12.36
C ASN A 138 7.56 -22.73 11.93
N LEU A 139 6.78 -22.24 12.88
CA LEU A 139 5.50 -21.60 12.55
C LEU A 139 5.69 -20.26 11.80
N LEU A 140 6.77 -19.53 12.06
CA LEU A 140 7.09 -18.29 11.37
C LEU A 140 7.37 -18.54 9.88
N ASP A 141 8.11 -19.60 9.55
CA ASP A 141 8.37 -20.03 8.18
C ASP A 141 7.08 -20.39 7.45
N ILE A 142 6.16 -21.06 8.15
CA ILE A 142 4.85 -21.41 7.63
C ILE A 142 4.05 -20.14 7.33
N PHE A 143 4.01 -19.16 8.23
CA PHE A 143 3.32 -17.89 7.97
C PHE A 143 3.89 -17.17 6.76
N ILE A 144 5.21 -17.14 6.60
CA ILE A 144 5.84 -16.54 5.41
C ILE A 144 5.44 -17.30 4.13
N GLU A 145 5.35 -18.63 4.16
CA GLU A 145 4.89 -19.41 3.01
C GLU A 145 3.39 -19.20 2.72
N MET A 146 2.57 -19.01 3.77
CA MET A 146 1.16 -18.64 3.63
C MET A 146 1.01 -17.25 2.99
N GLU A 147 1.83 -16.27 3.37
CA GLU A 147 1.86 -14.94 2.75
C GLU A 147 2.26 -15.01 1.27
N LYS A 148 3.31 -15.77 0.93
CA LYS A 148 3.75 -15.98 -0.46
C LYS A 148 2.65 -16.54 -1.36
N ARG A 149 1.75 -17.34 -0.79
CA ARG A 149 0.63 -17.97 -1.50
C ARG A 149 -0.65 -17.13 -1.47
N VAL A 150 -0.61 -15.93 -0.87
CA VAL A 150 -1.75 -15.00 -0.77
C VAL A 150 -2.95 -15.65 -0.05
N ILE A 151 -2.66 -16.58 0.87
CA ILE A 151 -3.68 -17.22 1.73
C ILE A 151 -3.72 -16.60 3.13
N LEU A 152 -2.73 -15.76 3.46
CA LEU A 152 -2.62 -15.01 4.70
C LEU A 152 -2.21 -13.56 4.41
N GLY A 153 -2.82 -12.60 5.11
CA GLY A 153 -2.47 -11.17 5.07
C GLY A 153 -3.30 -10.36 6.07
N GLU A 154 -3.02 -9.06 6.22
CA GLU A 154 -3.66 -8.19 7.25
C GLU A 154 -5.19 -8.21 7.20
N GLY A 155 -5.78 -8.32 6.01
CA GLY A 155 -7.23 -8.42 5.79
C GLY A 155 -7.71 -9.82 5.37
N LYS A 156 -6.85 -10.83 5.39
CA LYS A 156 -7.18 -12.21 4.97
C LYS A 156 -6.68 -13.20 6.02
N LEU A 157 -7.53 -13.44 7.02
CA LEU A 157 -7.24 -14.29 8.18
C LEU A 157 -8.11 -15.55 8.27
N ASP A 158 -9.00 -15.80 7.29
CA ASP A 158 -10.00 -16.87 7.38
C ASP A 158 -9.39 -18.27 7.53
N ILE A 159 -8.34 -18.55 6.75
CA ILE A 159 -7.65 -19.84 6.80
C ILE A 159 -6.92 -19.99 8.14
N LEU A 160 -6.25 -18.93 8.61
CA LEU A 160 -5.58 -18.94 9.91
C LEU A 160 -6.58 -19.16 11.05
N LYS A 161 -7.71 -18.45 11.05
CA LYS A 161 -8.80 -18.64 12.01
C LYS A 161 -9.33 -20.06 12.00
N ARG A 162 -9.57 -20.62 10.82
CA ARG A 162 -10.05 -22.01 10.68
C ARG A 162 -9.07 -23.01 11.28
N VAL A 163 -7.77 -22.85 11.00
CA VAL A 163 -6.71 -23.72 11.53
C VAL A 163 -6.58 -23.54 13.05
N CYS A 164 -6.49 -22.31 13.55
CA CYS A 164 -6.42 -22.01 14.98
C CYS A 164 -7.63 -22.55 15.74
N ALA A 165 -8.85 -22.42 15.20
CA ALA A 165 -10.08 -22.92 15.81
C ALA A 165 -10.07 -24.44 16.05
N GLN A 166 -9.40 -25.19 15.17
CA GLN A 166 -9.30 -26.65 15.28
C GLN A 166 -8.18 -27.11 16.21
N ILE A 167 -7.16 -26.27 16.43
CA ILE A 167 -5.99 -26.61 17.24
C ILE A 167 -6.21 -26.17 18.69
N ASN A 168 -6.41 -24.88 18.90
CA ASN A 168 -6.50 -24.29 20.24
C ASN A 168 -7.32 -22.99 20.22
N LYS A 169 -8.40 -22.99 21.00
CA LYS A 169 -9.31 -21.85 21.12
C LYS A 169 -8.64 -20.60 21.72
N SER A 170 -7.55 -20.72 22.48
CA SER A 170 -6.82 -19.55 22.98
C SER A 170 -6.23 -18.72 21.84
N LEU A 171 -5.79 -19.37 20.76
CA LEU A 171 -5.21 -18.70 19.59
C LEU A 171 -6.23 -17.83 18.86
N LEU A 172 -7.52 -18.21 18.89
CA LEU A 172 -8.60 -17.37 18.35
C LEU A 172 -8.72 -16.05 19.11
N LYS A 173 -8.42 -16.04 20.41
CA LYS A 173 -8.44 -14.82 21.20
C LYS A 173 -7.42 -13.82 20.68
N ILE A 174 -6.18 -14.26 20.39
CA ILE A 174 -5.14 -13.40 19.82
C ILE A 174 -5.60 -12.77 18.49
N ILE A 175 -6.24 -13.56 17.62
CA ILE A 175 -6.74 -13.06 16.33
C ILE A 175 -7.90 -12.08 16.52
N ASN A 176 -8.83 -12.38 17.42
CA ASN A 176 -9.97 -11.51 17.70
C ASN A 176 -9.53 -10.19 18.33
N ASP A 177 -8.59 -10.22 19.28
CA ASP A 177 -8.01 -9.03 19.91
C ASP A 177 -7.36 -8.12 18.84
N TYR A 178 -6.67 -8.71 17.86
CA TYR A 178 -6.13 -7.99 16.70
C TYR A 178 -7.23 -7.37 15.80
N GLU A 179 -8.30 -8.12 15.52
CA GLU A 179 -9.41 -7.62 14.71
C GLU A 179 -10.21 -6.52 15.43
N GLU A 180 -10.38 -6.63 16.74
CA GLU A 180 -10.97 -5.57 17.56
C GLU A 180 -10.07 -4.34 17.57
N PHE A 181 -8.77 -4.49 17.81
CA PHE A 181 -7.82 -3.37 17.80
C PHE A 181 -7.73 -2.67 16.42
N SER A 182 -7.80 -3.42 15.33
CA SER A 182 -7.80 -2.86 13.96
C SER A 182 -9.12 -2.16 13.62
N LYS A 183 -10.26 -2.67 14.11
CA LYS A 183 -11.56 -1.98 14.04
C LYS A 183 -11.58 -0.73 14.91
N GLU A 184 -11.03 -0.79 16.12
CA GLU A 184 -10.95 0.32 17.06
C GLU A 184 -10.09 1.44 16.51
N ARG A 185 -8.93 1.17 15.89
CA ARG A 185 -8.14 2.20 15.19
C ARG A 185 -8.90 2.82 14.01
N SER A 186 -9.82 2.07 13.42
CA SER A 186 -10.73 2.59 12.40
C SER A 186 -11.87 3.43 13.00
N SER A 187 -12.18 3.31 14.30
CA SER A 187 -13.27 4.03 14.99
C SER A 187 -12.82 5.09 16.03
N SER A 188 -11.58 5.05 16.53
CA SER A 188 -11.05 5.89 17.63
C SER A 188 -10.36 7.19 17.19
N LEU A 189 -10.43 7.53 15.90
CA LEU A 189 -10.16 8.88 15.44
C LEU A 189 -11.36 9.84 15.69
N GLU A 190 -12.47 9.37 16.29
CA GLU A 190 -13.67 10.15 16.65
C GLU A 190 -13.90 10.17 18.19
N GLY A 191 -13.59 11.29 18.88
CA GLY A 191 -13.93 11.60 20.29
C GLY A 191 -12.69 11.95 21.12
N SER A 192 -12.56 13.08 21.83
CA SER A 192 -13.44 13.99 22.61
C SER A 192 -12.68 15.35 22.76
N PRO A 193 -13.07 16.39 23.55
CA PRO A 193 -14.26 16.61 24.38
C PRO A 193 -14.86 18.04 24.28
N ASP A 194 -16.03 18.28 24.89
CA ASP A 194 -16.39 19.51 25.62
C ASP A 194 -17.77 19.26 26.29
N GLU A 195 -17.86 18.99 27.59
CA GLU A 195 -17.92 19.94 28.71
C GLU A 195 -19.15 20.88 28.74
N PHE A 196 -19.99 20.66 29.78
CA PHE A 196 -20.96 21.56 30.43
C PHE A 196 -22.22 22.05 29.67
N SER A 197 -23.41 21.55 30.07
CA SER A 197 -24.43 22.37 30.77
C SER A 197 -25.78 21.63 30.95
N ASN A 198 -26.10 21.35 32.22
CA ASN A 198 -27.40 21.30 32.92
C ASN A 198 -28.75 21.07 32.18
N GLY A 199 -29.54 20.16 32.77
CA GLY A 199 -30.98 20.37 33.01
C GLY A 199 -31.89 19.20 32.63
N GLU A 200 -32.37 18.45 33.65
CA GLU A 200 -33.79 18.08 33.91
C GLU A 200 -34.67 17.63 32.72
N GLU A 201 -35.52 16.60 32.74
CA GLU A 201 -35.99 15.63 33.73
C GLU A 201 -36.94 14.66 32.95
N LEU A 202 -37.13 13.47 33.50
CA LEU A 202 -38.36 12.65 33.44
C LEU A 202 -38.71 11.77 32.22
N CYS A 203 -38.89 10.51 32.61
CA CYS A 203 -39.30 9.30 31.92
C CYS A 203 -40.83 9.21 31.77
N GLY A 204 -41.31 8.55 30.72
CA GLY A 204 -42.74 8.25 30.54
C GLY A 204 -43.02 7.24 29.42
N VAL A 205 -43.06 5.97 29.77
CA VAL A 205 -43.54 4.84 28.95
C VAL A 205 -45.07 4.82 28.93
N MET A 206 -45.71 4.64 27.77
CA MET A 206 -46.96 3.87 27.56
C MET A 206 -47.37 3.87 26.06
N THR A 207 -47.18 2.77 25.34
CA THR A 207 -48.18 1.74 24.91
C THR A 207 -49.06 2.07 23.68
N ILE A 208 -48.73 1.38 22.58
CA ILE A 208 -49.56 0.62 21.61
C ILE A 208 -50.86 1.25 21.05
N SER A 209 -50.89 1.40 19.72
CA SER A 209 -52.08 1.11 18.90
C SER A 209 -51.69 0.79 17.45
N ASP A 210 -52.09 -0.39 16.98
CA ASP A 210 -51.96 -0.90 15.61
C ASP A 210 -52.76 -0.07 14.59
N SER A 211 -52.20 0.08 13.39
CA SER A 211 -52.97 0.14 12.14
C SER A 211 -52.07 -0.28 10.96
N PRO A 212 -52.45 -1.28 10.15
CA PRO A 212 -51.69 -1.66 8.96
C PRO A 212 -52.11 -0.77 7.78
N ARG A 213 -51.15 -0.06 7.18
CA ARG A 213 -51.31 0.53 5.85
C ARG A 213 -50.07 0.25 5.02
N GLU A 214 -50.27 -0.60 4.03
CA GLU A 214 -49.44 -0.73 2.84
C GLU A 214 -49.24 0.66 2.22
N GLN A 215 -48.00 1.11 2.12
CA GLN A 215 -47.59 2.14 1.18
C GLN A 215 -46.19 1.82 0.69
N ASP A 216 -46.14 1.47 -0.59
CA ASP A 216 -44.96 1.40 -1.44
C ASP A 216 -44.01 2.56 -1.17
N SER A 217 -42.73 2.24 -0.97
CA SER A 217 -41.64 3.22 -0.98
C SER A 217 -40.38 2.52 -1.53
N GLU A 218 -40.34 2.42 -2.85
CA GLU A 218 -39.16 2.04 -3.64
C GLU A 218 -38.01 3.04 -3.37
N SER A 219 -37.13 2.70 -2.43
CA SER A 219 -35.94 3.49 -2.11
C SER A 219 -34.70 2.82 -2.71
N GLN A 220 -34.39 3.16 -3.97
CA GLN A 220 -33.17 2.76 -4.68
C GLN A 220 -31.91 3.29 -3.93
N THR A 221 -31.07 2.40 -3.42
CA THR A 221 -29.79 2.73 -2.78
C THR A 221 -28.74 3.10 -3.85
N LEU A 222 -28.57 4.41 -4.09
CA LEU A 222 -27.53 4.94 -5.00
C LEU A 222 -26.12 4.67 -4.44
N ASP A 223 -25.25 4.02 -5.22
CA ASP A 223 -23.83 3.83 -4.91
C ASP A 223 -23.17 5.16 -4.51
N LYS A 224 -22.29 5.14 -3.49
CA LYS A 224 -21.54 6.35 -3.11
C LYS A 224 -20.50 6.68 -4.18
N VAL A 225 -20.62 7.86 -4.78
CA VAL A 225 -19.71 8.38 -5.81
C VAL A 225 -18.94 9.60 -5.27
N TYR A 226 -17.68 9.79 -5.66
CA TYR A 226 -16.97 11.04 -5.39
C TYR A 226 -17.63 12.21 -6.12
N GLN A 227 -17.63 13.38 -5.48
CA GLN A 227 -18.03 14.60 -6.16
C GLN A 227 -17.05 14.87 -7.31
N MET A 228 -17.57 15.25 -8.49
CA MET A 228 -16.77 15.54 -9.69
C MET A 228 -17.50 16.58 -10.55
N LYS A 229 -17.81 17.74 -9.97
CA LYS A 229 -18.68 18.81 -10.51
C LYS A 229 -17.98 20.15 -10.72
N SER A 230 -16.85 20.41 -10.05
CA SER A 230 -16.00 21.60 -10.20
C SER A 230 -15.46 21.76 -11.63
N LYS A 231 -15.31 23.01 -12.09
CA LYS A 231 -14.64 23.35 -13.36
C LYS A 231 -13.62 24.46 -13.07
N PRO A 232 -12.31 24.19 -13.13
CA PRO A 232 -11.69 22.89 -13.45
C PRO A 232 -11.98 21.83 -12.38
N ARG A 233 -11.89 20.55 -12.75
CA ARG A 233 -12.05 19.41 -11.82
C ARG A 233 -10.93 19.35 -10.79
N GLY A 234 -9.75 19.83 -11.18
CA GLY A 234 -8.51 19.70 -10.46
C GLY A 234 -7.31 19.91 -11.36
N TYR A 235 -6.14 19.95 -10.75
CA TYR A 235 -4.88 19.95 -11.50
C TYR A 235 -4.52 18.54 -11.97
N CYS A 236 -4.02 18.43 -13.20
CA CYS A 236 -3.35 17.25 -13.72
C CYS A 236 -1.88 17.58 -14.00
N LEU A 237 -0.99 17.13 -13.12
CA LEU A 237 0.45 17.28 -13.32
C LEU A 237 0.94 16.22 -14.30
N ILE A 238 1.72 16.61 -15.30
CA ILE A 238 2.36 15.67 -16.22
C ILE A 238 3.87 15.89 -16.18
N ILE A 239 4.58 15.05 -15.45
CA ILE A 239 6.04 15.05 -15.39
C ILE A 239 6.57 14.15 -16.50
N ASN A 240 7.13 14.75 -17.54
CA ASN A 240 7.52 14.08 -18.77
C ASN A 240 9.05 14.09 -18.95
N ASN A 241 9.71 13.04 -18.52
CA ASN A 241 11.17 12.92 -18.64
C ASN A 241 11.56 12.23 -19.94
N HIS A 242 12.20 12.97 -20.84
CA HIS A 242 12.73 12.51 -22.12
C HIS A 242 14.26 12.32 -22.06
N ASN A 243 14.99 13.33 -21.62
CA ASN A 243 16.44 13.43 -21.76
C ASN A 243 17.19 12.97 -20.49
N PHE A 244 17.95 11.88 -20.62
CA PHE A 244 18.73 11.29 -19.52
C PHE A 244 20.25 11.48 -19.72
N ALA A 245 20.68 12.51 -20.46
CA ALA A 245 22.10 12.79 -20.67
C ALA A 245 22.85 13.02 -19.35
N LYS A 246 22.26 13.75 -18.39
CA LYS A 246 22.85 13.97 -17.06
C LYS A 246 22.99 12.65 -16.29
N ALA A 247 21.98 11.77 -16.36
CA ALA A 247 22.06 10.44 -15.76
C ALA A 247 23.21 9.60 -16.34
N ARG A 248 23.38 9.60 -17.67
CA ARG A 248 24.47 8.88 -18.35
C ARG A 248 25.85 9.36 -17.91
N GLU A 249 26.00 10.66 -17.68
CA GLU A 249 27.26 11.27 -17.26
C GLU A 249 27.57 11.06 -15.77
N LYS A 250 26.56 11.26 -14.90
CA LYS A 250 26.75 11.34 -13.45
C LYS A 250 26.61 10.01 -12.71
N VAL A 251 25.85 9.06 -13.25
CA VAL A 251 25.51 7.81 -12.54
C VAL A 251 26.10 6.63 -13.30
N PRO A 252 27.22 6.03 -12.85
CA PRO A 252 27.94 5.01 -13.59
C PRO A 252 27.09 3.82 -14.05
N LYS A 253 26.14 3.34 -13.22
CA LYS A 253 25.24 2.23 -13.58
C LYS A 253 24.24 2.58 -14.69
N LEU A 254 23.98 3.87 -14.93
CA LEU A 254 23.03 4.37 -15.94
C LEU A 254 23.73 4.88 -17.20
N HIS A 255 25.04 4.64 -17.38
CA HIS A 255 25.80 5.13 -18.54
C HIS A 255 25.19 4.75 -19.91
N SER A 256 24.46 3.64 -19.96
CA SER A 256 23.78 3.13 -21.17
C SER A 256 22.27 3.43 -21.23
N ILE A 257 21.73 4.22 -20.29
CA ILE A 257 20.31 4.57 -20.28
C ILE A 257 19.97 5.43 -21.50
N ARG A 258 18.92 5.05 -22.24
CA ARG A 258 18.50 5.74 -23.47
C ARG A 258 17.49 6.83 -23.16
N ASP A 259 17.46 7.86 -24.00
CA ASP A 259 16.40 8.87 -23.95
C ASP A 259 15.03 8.25 -24.29
N ARG A 260 13.97 8.79 -23.69
CA ARG A 260 12.61 8.22 -23.78
C ARG A 260 11.86 8.66 -25.03
N ASN A 261 12.46 8.46 -26.21
CA ASN A 261 11.84 8.78 -27.50
C ASN A 261 10.40 8.25 -27.61
N GLY A 262 9.47 9.10 -28.04
CA GLY A 262 8.03 8.83 -28.07
C GLY A 262 7.25 9.27 -26.82
N THR A 263 7.90 9.69 -25.73
CA THR A 263 7.18 10.12 -24.51
C THR A 263 6.31 11.37 -24.70
N HIS A 264 6.63 12.23 -25.68
CA HIS A 264 5.81 13.39 -26.03
C HIS A 264 4.44 12.97 -26.58
N LEU A 265 4.32 11.78 -27.19
CA LEU A 265 3.06 11.22 -27.66
C LEU A 265 2.16 10.86 -26.48
N ASP A 266 2.74 10.27 -25.42
CA ASP A 266 2.03 9.98 -24.17
C ASP A 266 1.62 11.25 -23.43
N ALA A 267 2.52 12.23 -23.32
CA ALA A 267 2.22 13.52 -22.70
C ALA A 267 1.08 14.24 -23.45
N GLY A 268 1.10 14.24 -24.79
CA GLY A 268 0.03 14.81 -25.61
C GLY A 268 -1.30 14.05 -25.49
N ALA A 269 -1.26 12.71 -25.43
CA ALA A 269 -2.46 11.88 -25.24
C ALA A 269 -3.10 12.13 -23.86
N LEU A 270 -2.29 12.20 -22.80
CA LEU A 270 -2.76 12.53 -21.46
C LEU A 270 -3.35 13.94 -21.38
N THR A 271 -2.66 14.92 -21.99
CA THR A 271 -3.14 16.30 -22.06
C THR A 271 -4.51 16.36 -22.72
N THR A 272 -4.64 15.79 -23.93
CA THR A 272 -5.91 15.77 -24.68
C THR A 272 -7.02 15.09 -23.87
N THR A 273 -6.74 13.92 -23.28
CA THR A 273 -7.71 13.14 -22.52
C THR A 273 -8.20 13.87 -21.28
N PHE A 274 -7.29 14.43 -20.48
CA PHE A 274 -7.67 15.09 -19.24
C PHE A 274 -8.23 16.50 -19.45
N GLU A 275 -7.90 17.19 -20.54
CA GLU A 275 -8.59 18.42 -20.96
C GLU A 275 -10.05 18.15 -21.32
N GLU A 276 -10.32 17.08 -22.09
CA GLU A 276 -11.69 16.62 -22.40
C GLU A 276 -12.48 16.30 -21.11
N LEU A 277 -11.80 15.82 -20.06
CA LEU A 277 -12.36 15.56 -18.72
C LEU A 277 -12.34 16.79 -17.78
N HIS A 278 -12.09 17.99 -18.31
CA HIS A 278 -12.11 19.28 -17.61
C HIS A 278 -11.06 19.46 -16.49
N PHE A 279 -9.91 18.80 -16.59
CA PHE A 279 -8.76 19.06 -15.72
C PHE A 279 -7.92 20.23 -16.25
N GLU A 280 -7.29 20.94 -15.33
CA GLU A 280 -6.29 21.95 -15.68
C GLU A 280 -4.91 21.31 -15.77
N ILE A 281 -4.38 21.17 -16.99
CA ILE A 281 -3.12 20.46 -17.23
C ILE A 281 -1.92 21.34 -16.88
N LYS A 282 -0.94 20.73 -16.21
CA LYS A 282 0.32 21.37 -15.79
C LYS A 282 1.50 20.49 -16.22
N PRO A 283 1.98 20.66 -17.46
CA PRO A 283 3.10 19.89 -17.98
C PRO A 283 4.44 20.39 -17.42
N HIS A 284 5.33 19.45 -17.13
CA HIS A 284 6.69 19.69 -16.66
C HIS A 284 7.65 18.73 -17.36
N ASP A 285 8.52 19.24 -18.23
CA ASP A 285 9.45 18.42 -19.01
C ASP A 285 10.82 18.29 -18.34
N ASP A 286 11.45 17.13 -18.50
CA ASP A 286 12.87 16.86 -18.16
C ASP A 286 13.32 17.23 -16.74
N CYS A 287 12.51 16.88 -15.74
CA CYS A 287 12.74 17.20 -14.34
C CYS A 287 13.75 16.26 -13.66
N THR A 288 14.71 16.83 -12.92
CA THR A 288 15.57 16.09 -11.97
C THR A 288 14.75 15.66 -10.75
N VAL A 289 15.27 14.74 -9.93
CA VAL A 289 14.58 14.33 -8.69
C VAL A 289 14.28 15.53 -7.77
N GLU A 290 15.24 16.43 -7.59
CA GLU A 290 15.06 17.67 -6.80
C GLU A 290 13.90 18.52 -7.34
N GLN A 291 13.88 18.76 -8.66
CA GLN A 291 12.81 19.53 -9.31
C GLN A 291 11.45 18.84 -9.19
N ILE A 292 11.40 17.50 -9.27
CA ILE A 292 10.17 16.73 -9.06
C ILE A 292 9.62 17.00 -7.66
N TYR A 293 10.46 16.89 -6.61
CA TYR A 293 10.02 17.16 -5.25
C TYR A 293 9.58 18.63 -5.06
N GLU A 294 10.27 19.59 -5.66
CA GLU A 294 9.87 21.00 -5.61
C GLU A 294 8.50 21.23 -6.27
N ILE A 295 8.27 20.66 -7.46
CA ILE A 295 6.99 20.74 -8.16
C ILE A 295 5.88 20.15 -7.30
N LEU A 296 6.07 18.92 -6.78
CA LEU A 296 5.07 18.29 -5.91
C LEU A 296 4.82 19.11 -4.65
N LYS A 297 5.86 19.72 -4.07
CA LYS A 297 5.75 20.57 -2.89
C LYS A 297 4.92 21.84 -3.17
N ILE A 298 5.05 22.45 -4.35
CA ILE A 298 4.23 23.60 -4.76
C ILE A 298 2.75 23.21 -4.76
N TYR A 299 2.39 22.11 -5.43
CA TYR A 299 0.99 21.68 -5.51
C TYR A 299 0.48 21.11 -4.19
N GLN A 300 1.33 20.52 -3.34
CA GLN A 300 0.95 20.15 -1.98
C GLN A 300 0.46 21.37 -1.19
N LEU A 301 1.15 22.51 -1.29
CA LEU A 301 0.87 23.72 -0.52
C LEU A 301 -0.25 24.58 -1.12
N MET A 302 -0.72 24.26 -2.33
CA MET A 302 -1.84 24.96 -2.95
C MET A 302 -3.17 24.63 -2.26
N ASP A 303 -4.13 25.57 -2.39
CA ASP A 303 -5.50 25.34 -1.97
C ASP A 303 -6.29 24.62 -3.08
N HIS A 304 -6.67 23.37 -2.83
CA HIS A 304 -7.50 22.55 -3.69
C HIS A 304 -8.97 22.55 -3.26
N SER A 305 -9.41 23.43 -2.36
CA SER A 305 -10.77 23.43 -1.80
C SER A 305 -11.85 23.51 -2.88
N ASN A 306 -11.61 24.29 -3.95
CA ASN A 306 -12.50 24.44 -5.10
C ASN A 306 -12.34 23.36 -6.18
N MET A 307 -11.43 22.40 -5.98
CA MET A 307 -11.20 21.25 -6.86
C MET A 307 -11.85 20.01 -6.27
N ASP A 308 -12.23 19.06 -7.11
CA ASP A 308 -12.79 17.78 -6.67
C ASP A 308 -11.78 16.62 -6.73
N CYS A 309 -10.71 16.75 -7.50
CA CYS A 309 -9.73 15.68 -7.74
C CYS A 309 -8.32 16.25 -7.90
N PHE A 310 -7.31 15.42 -7.71
CA PHE A 310 -5.93 15.72 -8.07
C PHE A 310 -5.35 14.55 -8.86
N ILE A 311 -4.69 14.85 -9.99
CA ILE A 311 -4.04 13.84 -10.83
C ILE A 311 -2.54 14.18 -10.99
N CYS A 312 -1.69 13.17 -10.86
CA CYS A 312 -0.25 13.29 -11.14
C CYS A 312 0.23 12.12 -12.01
N CYS A 313 0.65 12.44 -13.23
CA CYS A 313 1.20 11.49 -14.20
C CYS A 313 2.72 11.64 -14.25
N ILE A 314 3.45 10.53 -14.07
CA ILE A 314 4.92 10.51 -14.14
C ILE A 314 5.36 9.56 -15.25
N LEU A 315 6.01 10.13 -16.28
CA LEU A 315 6.54 9.42 -17.44
C LEU A 315 8.07 9.43 -17.37
N SER A 316 8.68 8.33 -16.91
CA SER A 316 10.13 8.28 -16.71
C SER A 316 10.70 6.87 -16.91
N HIS A 317 12.01 6.72 -16.71
CA HIS A 317 12.58 5.42 -16.38
C HIS A 317 12.36 5.15 -14.89
N GLY A 318 12.51 3.90 -14.49
CA GLY A 318 12.41 3.51 -13.09
C GLY A 318 13.05 2.16 -12.85
N ASP A 319 13.00 1.75 -11.61
CA ASP A 319 13.37 0.44 -11.11
C ASP A 319 12.41 0.10 -9.96
N LYS A 320 12.60 -1.04 -9.30
CA LYS A 320 11.69 -1.52 -8.27
C LYS A 320 11.37 -0.46 -7.20
N GLY A 321 10.13 0.03 -7.20
CA GLY A 321 9.59 0.99 -6.24
C GLY A 321 10.06 2.44 -6.42
N ILE A 322 10.82 2.73 -7.47
CA ILE A 322 11.41 4.06 -7.71
C ILE A 322 11.12 4.55 -9.13
N ILE A 323 11.21 5.87 -9.31
CA ILE A 323 11.37 6.52 -10.62
C ILE A 323 12.71 7.25 -10.67
N TYR A 324 13.28 7.40 -11.86
CA TYR A 324 14.49 8.19 -12.06
C TYR A 324 14.13 9.63 -12.44
N GLY A 325 14.85 10.62 -11.89
CA GLY A 325 14.94 11.96 -12.46
C GLY A 325 15.86 11.98 -13.69
N THR A 326 15.86 13.08 -14.44
CA THR A 326 16.77 13.25 -15.60
C THR A 326 18.26 13.27 -15.22
N ASP A 327 18.55 13.54 -13.95
CA ASP A 327 19.87 13.45 -13.32
C ASP A 327 20.30 12.03 -12.94
N GLY A 328 19.39 11.04 -13.07
CA GLY A 328 19.65 9.64 -12.74
C GLY A 328 19.55 9.32 -11.26
N GLN A 329 19.18 10.28 -10.42
CA GLN A 329 18.86 10.04 -9.02
C GLN A 329 17.52 9.30 -8.91
N GLU A 330 17.34 8.57 -7.82
CA GLU A 330 16.15 7.76 -7.55
C GLU A 330 15.18 8.53 -6.66
N ALA A 331 13.90 8.50 -7.01
CA ALA A 331 12.81 8.98 -6.16
C ALA A 331 11.87 7.81 -5.85
N PRO A 332 11.76 7.36 -4.59
CA PRO A 332 10.79 6.34 -4.21
C PRO A 332 9.36 6.79 -4.47
N ILE A 333 8.55 5.94 -5.11
CA ILE A 333 7.16 6.28 -5.45
C ILE A 333 6.36 6.66 -4.20
N TYR A 334 6.60 5.96 -3.09
CA TYR A 334 5.98 6.27 -1.79
C TYR A 334 6.28 7.70 -1.32
N GLU A 335 7.49 8.22 -1.53
CA GLU A 335 7.84 9.59 -1.14
C GLU A 335 7.12 10.64 -2.00
N LEU A 336 6.77 10.28 -3.25
CA LEU A 336 6.02 11.16 -4.16
C LEU A 336 4.52 11.18 -3.81
N THR A 337 3.91 10.00 -3.62
CA THR A 337 2.48 9.88 -3.29
C THR A 337 2.18 10.41 -1.89
N SER A 338 3.06 10.10 -0.92
CA SER A 338 2.90 10.56 0.47
C SER A 338 3.08 12.07 0.64
N GLN A 339 3.39 12.86 -0.40
CA GLN A 339 3.30 14.33 -0.29
C GLN A 339 1.85 14.82 -0.19
N PHE A 340 0.88 14.03 -0.64
CA PHE A 340 -0.53 14.44 -0.76
C PHE A 340 -1.45 13.74 0.24
N THR A 341 -0.93 13.19 1.34
CA THR A 341 -1.78 12.63 2.40
C THR A 341 -2.69 13.70 2.99
N GLY A 342 -3.81 13.31 3.63
CA GLY A 342 -4.77 14.24 4.21
C GLY A 342 -4.16 15.25 5.20
N LEU A 343 -3.11 14.87 5.93
CA LEU A 343 -2.36 15.71 6.85
C LEU A 343 -1.45 16.70 6.12
N LYS A 344 -0.80 16.27 5.04
CA LYS A 344 0.16 17.09 4.28
C LYS A 344 -0.52 18.02 3.28
N CYS A 345 -1.70 17.65 2.76
CA CYS A 345 -2.53 18.46 1.89
C CYS A 345 -4.00 18.41 2.33
N PRO A 346 -4.39 19.13 3.41
CA PRO A 346 -5.74 19.09 3.95
C PRO A 346 -6.85 19.49 2.97
N SER A 347 -6.55 20.35 1.99
CA SER A 347 -7.51 20.76 0.95
C SER A 347 -7.88 19.64 -0.04
N LEU A 348 -7.14 18.51 -0.03
CA LEU A 348 -7.40 17.26 -0.74
C LEU A 348 -7.92 16.12 0.17
N ALA A 349 -8.13 16.37 1.46
CA ALA A 349 -8.72 15.37 2.35
C ALA A 349 -10.15 15.02 1.89
N GLY A 350 -10.45 13.73 1.77
CA GLY A 350 -11.75 13.25 1.28
C GLY A 350 -11.93 13.26 -0.24
N LYS A 351 -10.94 13.76 -0.98
CA LYS A 351 -10.94 13.87 -2.45
C LYS A 351 -10.01 12.83 -3.08
N PRO A 352 -10.36 12.27 -4.24
CA PRO A 352 -9.53 11.32 -4.97
C PRO A 352 -8.19 11.94 -5.38
N LYS A 353 -7.11 11.23 -5.09
CA LYS A 353 -5.73 11.57 -5.45
C LYS A 353 -5.18 10.45 -6.34
N VAL A 354 -5.10 10.72 -7.64
CA VAL A 354 -4.79 9.72 -8.66
C VAL A 354 -3.37 9.90 -9.17
N PHE A 355 -2.59 8.83 -9.16
CA PHE A 355 -1.22 8.78 -9.66
C PHE A 355 -1.13 7.76 -10.79
N PHE A 356 -0.62 8.16 -11.96
CA PHE A 356 -0.33 7.26 -13.06
C PHE A 356 1.18 7.22 -13.28
N ILE A 357 1.80 6.05 -13.05
CA ILE A 357 3.25 5.89 -13.10
C ILE A 357 3.63 5.00 -14.28
N GLN A 358 4.17 5.63 -15.32
CA GLN A 358 4.76 4.97 -16.49
C GLN A 358 6.28 4.93 -16.35
N ALA A 359 6.74 3.90 -15.64
CA ALA A 359 8.15 3.59 -15.44
C ALA A 359 8.37 2.08 -15.35
N CYS A 360 9.57 1.59 -15.67
CA CYS A 360 9.95 0.21 -15.36
C CYS A 360 9.98 0.01 -13.84
N GLN A 361 9.70 -1.20 -13.37
CA GLN A 361 9.79 -1.58 -11.94
C GLN A 361 10.79 -2.72 -11.71
N GLY A 362 11.66 -2.93 -12.69
CA GLY A 362 12.72 -3.93 -12.73
C GLY A 362 13.16 -4.18 -14.17
N ASP A 363 14.04 -5.15 -14.34
CA ASP A 363 14.68 -5.54 -15.61
C ASP A 363 14.16 -6.88 -16.18
N ASN A 364 13.27 -7.57 -15.46
CA ASN A 364 12.73 -8.84 -15.93
C ASN A 364 11.65 -8.63 -16.99
N TYR A 365 11.65 -9.48 -18.01
CA TYR A 365 10.53 -9.58 -18.94
C TYR A 365 9.44 -10.46 -18.32
N GLN A 366 8.19 -9.96 -18.26
CA GLN A 366 7.07 -10.76 -17.81
C GLN A 366 6.83 -11.89 -18.81
N LYS A 367 6.83 -13.13 -18.34
CA LYS A 367 6.58 -14.31 -19.18
C LYS A 367 5.08 -14.41 -19.48
N GLY A 368 4.73 -14.66 -20.74
CA GLY A 368 3.37 -15.05 -21.10
C GLY A 368 3.12 -16.53 -20.80
N ILE A 369 1.91 -16.84 -20.36
CA ILE A 369 1.39 -18.20 -20.29
C ILE A 369 0.26 -18.34 -21.31
N PRO A 370 0.16 -19.45 -22.06
CA PRO A 370 -0.97 -19.68 -22.95
C PRO A 370 -2.23 -19.85 -22.11
N VAL A 371 -3.26 -19.07 -22.42
CA VAL A 371 -4.61 -19.20 -21.85
C VAL A 371 -5.56 -19.49 -23.00
N GLU A 372 -6.44 -20.49 -22.82
CA GLU A 372 -7.56 -20.73 -23.72
C GLU A 372 -8.59 -19.61 -23.51
N THR A 373 -9.20 -19.13 -24.59
CA THR A 373 -10.04 -17.92 -24.61
C THR A 373 -11.19 -18.02 -23.61
N ASP A 374 -11.15 -17.21 -22.56
CA ASP A 374 -12.20 -17.20 -21.55
C ASP A 374 -13.49 -16.57 -22.11
N SER A 375 -14.56 -17.35 -21.99
CA SER A 375 -15.96 -16.96 -22.22
C SER A 375 -16.40 -15.92 -21.18
N GLU A 376 -17.12 -14.90 -21.66
CA GLU A 376 -17.65 -13.80 -20.84
C GLU A 376 -18.69 -14.28 -19.82
N GLU A 377 -18.57 -13.84 -18.57
CA GLU A 377 -19.71 -13.61 -17.67
C GLU A 377 -19.34 -12.60 -16.56
N GLN A 378 -20.27 -11.68 -16.28
CA GLN A 378 -20.10 -10.46 -15.50
C GLN A 378 -20.21 -10.65 -13.97
N PRO A 379 -19.68 -9.71 -13.16
CA PRO A 379 -19.39 -9.90 -11.74
C PRO A 379 -20.50 -9.41 -10.78
N TYR A 380 -20.49 -9.98 -9.59
CA TYR A 380 -21.34 -9.68 -8.43
C TYR A 380 -20.62 -8.72 -7.45
N LEU A 381 -21.35 -7.74 -6.90
CA LEU A 381 -20.94 -6.71 -5.93
C LEU A 381 -21.67 -6.92 -4.57
N GLU A 382 -21.04 -6.55 -3.44
CA GLU A 382 -21.72 -6.31 -2.15
C GLU A 382 -21.15 -5.09 -1.37
N MET A 383 -22.02 -4.55 -0.48
CA MET A 383 -22.21 -3.20 0.10
C MET A 383 -21.51 -3.03 1.50
N ASP A 384 -21.48 -1.92 2.28
CA ASP A 384 -22.59 -1.05 2.71
C ASP A 384 -22.17 0.25 3.48
N LEU A 385 -23.03 1.27 3.31
CA LEU A 385 -23.54 2.37 4.18
C LEU A 385 -22.73 3.13 5.26
N SER A 386 -23.01 4.45 5.37
CA SER A 386 -22.49 5.32 6.44
C SER A 386 -23.34 6.58 6.64
N SER A 387 -23.83 6.84 7.87
CA SER A 387 -24.58 8.04 8.32
C SER A 387 -23.70 9.31 8.41
N PRO A 388 -24.19 10.55 8.41
CA PRO A 388 -23.32 11.73 8.53
C PRO A 388 -23.06 12.07 10.01
N GLN A 389 -21.88 11.70 10.49
CA GLN A 389 -21.21 12.27 11.66
C GLN A 389 -19.90 12.89 11.15
N THR A 390 -19.33 13.89 11.83
CA THR A 390 -18.09 14.54 11.40
C THR A 390 -16.95 13.53 11.42
N ARG A 391 -16.76 12.82 10.31
CA ARG A 391 -15.90 11.64 10.26
C ARG A 391 -14.46 11.98 9.99
N TYR A 392 -13.57 11.39 10.77
CA TYR A 392 -12.15 11.33 10.44
C TYR A 392 -11.94 10.16 9.48
N ILE A 393 -11.06 10.36 8.49
CA ILE A 393 -10.72 9.36 7.48
C ILE A 393 -9.23 9.05 7.60
N PRO A 394 -8.77 7.84 7.26
CA PRO A 394 -7.34 7.53 7.29
C PRO A 394 -6.53 8.53 6.46
N ASP A 395 -5.32 8.88 6.92
CA ASP A 395 -4.46 9.89 6.26
C ASP A 395 -4.13 9.54 4.79
N GLU A 396 -3.96 8.25 4.52
CA GLU A 396 -3.68 7.70 3.19
C GLU A 396 -4.95 7.21 2.45
N ALA A 397 -6.15 7.65 2.86
CA ALA A 397 -7.40 7.34 2.16
C ALA A 397 -7.56 8.13 0.85
N ASP A 398 -8.41 7.61 -0.03
CA ASP A 398 -8.79 8.23 -1.30
C ASP A 398 -7.63 8.35 -2.31
N PHE A 399 -6.69 7.41 -2.30
CA PHE A 399 -5.64 7.30 -3.33
C PHE A 399 -5.97 6.24 -4.38
N LEU A 400 -5.54 6.49 -5.61
CA LEU A 400 -5.48 5.52 -6.69
C LEU A 400 -4.10 5.60 -7.35
N LEU A 401 -3.35 4.51 -7.34
CA LEU A 401 -2.04 4.39 -7.96
C LEU A 401 -2.13 3.41 -9.14
N GLY A 402 -2.13 3.93 -10.36
CA GLY A 402 -2.06 3.15 -11.60
C GLY A 402 -0.62 2.92 -12.02
N MET A 403 -0.10 1.71 -11.79
CA MET A 403 1.25 1.32 -12.23
C MET A 403 1.21 0.69 -13.62
N ALA A 404 2.09 1.13 -14.53
CA ALA A 404 2.19 0.58 -15.88
C ALA A 404 2.63 -0.90 -15.93
N THR A 405 3.30 -1.39 -14.88
CA THR A 405 3.76 -2.77 -14.78
C THR A 405 3.79 -3.24 -13.33
N VAL A 406 3.58 -4.54 -13.12
CA VAL A 406 3.88 -5.23 -11.85
C VAL A 406 5.34 -5.05 -11.44
N ASN A 407 5.58 -5.16 -10.13
CA ASN A 407 6.92 -5.08 -9.55
C ASN A 407 7.89 -6.11 -10.17
N ASN A 408 9.15 -5.70 -10.32
CA ASN A 408 10.28 -6.44 -10.90
C ASN A 408 10.25 -6.59 -12.43
N CYS A 409 9.27 -6.02 -13.15
CA CYS A 409 9.14 -6.15 -14.59
C CYS A 409 9.32 -4.83 -15.36
N VAL A 410 9.65 -4.95 -16.64
CA VAL A 410 9.77 -3.83 -17.59
C VAL A 410 8.39 -3.35 -18.06
N SER A 411 8.31 -2.09 -18.50
CA SER A 411 7.18 -1.56 -19.27
C SER A 411 7.64 -1.13 -20.67
N TYR A 412 6.77 -1.24 -21.67
CA TYR A 412 7.13 -1.01 -23.07
C TYR A 412 6.73 0.36 -23.58
N ARG A 413 7.62 0.91 -24.41
CA ARG A 413 7.46 2.18 -25.12
C ARG A 413 7.76 1.98 -26.59
N ASN A 414 6.78 2.27 -27.44
CA ASN A 414 6.98 2.40 -28.88
C ASN A 414 7.35 3.86 -29.20
N PRO A 415 8.53 4.14 -29.80
CA PRO A 415 8.94 5.50 -30.12
C PRO A 415 8.01 6.22 -31.13
N ALA A 416 7.19 5.48 -31.89
CA ALA A 416 6.29 6.04 -32.90
C ALA A 416 4.82 6.18 -32.42
N GLU A 417 4.42 5.47 -31.37
CA GLU A 417 3.01 5.39 -30.93
C GLU A 417 2.81 5.78 -29.46
N GLY A 418 3.87 5.81 -28.64
CA GLY A 418 3.78 6.00 -27.19
C GLY A 418 3.93 4.69 -26.41
N THR A 419 3.64 4.71 -25.11
CA THR A 419 3.71 3.52 -24.24
C THR A 419 2.42 2.72 -24.26
N TRP A 420 2.53 1.40 -24.11
CA TRP A 420 1.36 0.53 -24.16
C TRP A 420 0.32 0.89 -23.11
N TYR A 421 0.78 1.20 -21.88
CA TYR A 421 -0.09 1.53 -20.76
C TYR A 421 -0.77 2.89 -20.96
N ILE A 422 -0.03 3.96 -21.24
CA ILE A 422 -0.63 5.31 -21.36
C ILE A 422 -1.56 5.40 -22.56
N GLN A 423 -1.20 4.82 -23.70
CA GLN A 423 -2.07 4.82 -24.87
C GLN A 423 -3.37 4.05 -24.61
N SER A 424 -3.29 2.85 -24.02
CA SER A 424 -4.48 2.08 -23.61
C SER A 424 -5.30 2.83 -22.56
N LEU A 425 -4.66 3.44 -21.55
CA LEU A 425 -5.33 4.25 -20.53
C LEU A 425 -6.10 5.42 -21.14
N CYS A 426 -5.46 6.20 -22.00
CA CYS A 426 -6.09 7.36 -22.65
C CYS A 426 -7.24 6.92 -23.55
N GLN A 427 -7.05 5.86 -24.34
CA GLN A 427 -8.11 5.31 -25.19
C GLN A 427 -9.32 4.85 -24.36
N SER A 428 -9.10 3.99 -23.35
CA SER A 428 -10.19 3.48 -22.51
C SER A 428 -10.89 4.60 -21.73
N LEU A 429 -10.16 5.61 -21.23
CA LEU A 429 -10.76 6.78 -20.58
C LEU A 429 -11.69 7.54 -21.53
N ARG A 430 -11.21 7.90 -22.72
CA ARG A 430 -12.00 8.68 -23.70
C ARG A 430 -13.24 7.94 -24.19
N GLU A 431 -13.16 6.62 -24.32
CA GLU A 431 -14.30 5.79 -24.76
C GLU A 431 -15.31 5.51 -23.63
N ARG A 432 -14.83 5.30 -22.40
CA ARG A 432 -15.67 4.80 -21.29
C ARG A 432 -16.12 5.87 -20.30
N CYS A 433 -15.38 6.96 -20.12
CA CYS A 433 -15.83 8.08 -19.26
C CYS A 433 -17.17 8.69 -19.74
N PRO A 434 -17.43 8.90 -21.04
CA PRO A 434 -18.74 9.36 -21.51
C PRO A 434 -19.89 8.40 -21.22
N ARG A 435 -19.60 7.10 -21.02
CA ARG A 435 -20.59 6.07 -20.65
C ARG A 435 -20.88 6.03 -19.15
N GLY A 436 -20.12 6.76 -18.34
CA GLY A 436 -20.26 6.81 -16.89
C GLY A 436 -19.55 5.68 -16.14
N ASP A 437 -18.66 4.92 -16.81
CA ASP A 437 -17.89 3.86 -16.17
C ASP A 437 -16.94 4.46 -15.10
N ASP A 438 -16.79 3.78 -13.96
CA ASP A 438 -15.83 4.18 -12.93
C ASP A 438 -14.40 3.81 -13.31
N ILE A 439 -13.43 4.51 -12.71
CA ILE A 439 -12.02 4.37 -13.03
C ILE A 439 -11.46 2.96 -12.79
N LEU A 440 -12.00 2.18 -11.84
CA LEU A 440 -11.51 0.83 -11.56
C LEU A 440 -11.97 -0.13 -12.65
N THR A 441 -13.19 0.06 -13.15
CA THR A 441 -13.69 -0.63 -14.35
C THR A 441 -12.84 -0.29 -15.57
N ILE A 442 -12.53 0.99 -15.78
CA ILE A 442 -11.66 1.45 -16.87
C ILE A 442 -10.25 0.85 -16.74
N LEU A 443 -9.66 0.83 -15.55
CA LEU A 443 -8.33 0.25 -15.33
C LEU A 443 -8.30 -1.28 -15.49
N THR A 444 -9.43 -1.95 -15.26
CA THR A 444 -9.58 -3.38 -15.55
C THR A 444 -9.54 -3.64 -17.05
N GLU A 445 -10.19 -2.80 -17.86
CA GLU A 445 -10.05 -2.85 -19.33
C GLU A 445 -8.60 -2.58 -19.77
N VAL A 446 -7.94 -1.59 -19.18
CA VAL A 446 -6.55 -1.28 -19.51
C VAL A 446 -5.62 -2.46 -19.20
N ASN A 447 -5.87 -3.18 -18.09
CA ASN A 447 -5.17 -4.42 -17.79
C ASN A 447 -5.37 -5.46 -18.89
N TYR A 448 -6.61 -5.66 -19.35
CA TYR A 448 -6.94 -6.58 -20.43
C TYR A 448 -6.22 -6.22 -21.74
N GLU A 449 -6.36 -4.97 -22.20
CA GLU A 449 -5.74 -4.47 -23.43
C GLU A 449 -4.21 -4.58 -23.42
N VAL A 450 -3.56 -4.20 -22.32
CA VAL A 450 -2.10 -4.28 -22.21
C VAL A 450 -1.65 -5.74 -22.10
N SER A 451 -2.42 -6.60 -21.43
CA SER A 451 -2.11 -8.03 -21.33
C SER A 451 -2.18 -8.74 -22.69
N ASN A 452 -2.93 -8.23 -23.66
CA ASN A 452 -2.99 -8.75 -25.02
C ASN A 452 -1.78 -8.31 -25.88
N LYS A 453 -1.14 -7.18 -25.57
CA LYS A 453 0.06 -6.72 -26.27
C LYS A 453 1.27 -7.64 -25.99
N ASP A 454 2.13 -7.83 -26.98
CA ASP A 454 3.33 -8.65 -26.86
C ASP A 454 4.55 -8.00 -27.49
N ASP A 455 5.72 -8.25 -26.88
CA ASP A 455 7.01 -7.91 -27.47
C ASP A 455 7.54 -9.14 -28.19
N LYS A 456 7.28 -9.19 -29.50
CA LYS A 456 7.71 -10.26 -30.39
C LYS A 456 9.23 -10.48 -30.38
N LYS A 457 10.03 -9.48 -29.98
CA LYS A 457 11.49 -9.59 -29.95
C LYS A 457 11.98 -10.39 -28.75
N ASN A 458 11.47 -10.10 -27.56
CA ASN A 458 11.92 -10.73 -26.31
C ASN A 458 10.92 -11.74 -25.73
N MET A 459 9.83 -12.05 -26.46
CA MET A 459 8.71 -12.87 -25.97
C MET A 459 8.15 -12.35 -24.65
N GLY A 460 8.14 -11.03 -24.50
CA GLY A 460 7.78 -10.37 -23.25
C GLY A 460 6.33 -9.89 -23.26
N LYS A 461 5.70 -9.95 -22.10
CA LYS A 461 4.37 -9.37 -21.84
C LYS A 461 4.51 -8.15 -20.93
N GLN A 462 3.44 -7.39 -20.79
CA GLN A 462 3.30 -6.33 -19.80
C GLN A 462 1.99 -6.53 -19.05
N MET A 463 2.02 -6.35 -17.74
CA MET A 463 0.83 -6.45 -16.90
C MET A 463 0.77 -5.22 -15.99
N PRO A 464 -0.09 -4.23 -16.28
CA PRO A 464 -0.31 -3.11 -15.37
C PRO A 464 -0.96 -3.59 -14.06
N GLN A 465 -0.82 -2.78 -13.00
CA GLN A 465 -1.33 -3.12 -11.67
C GLN A 465 -1.80 -1.87 -10.94
N PRO A 466 -3.11 -1.57 -10.94
CA PRO A 466 -3.65 -0.52 -10.08
C PRO A 466 -3.66 -0.96 -8.60
N THR A 467 -3.46 -0.01 -7.69
CA THR A 467 -3.64 -0.16 -6.23
C THR A 467 -4.46 1.01 -5.73
N PHE A 468 -5.42 0.81 -4.83
CA PHE A 468 -6.31 1.89 -4.40
C PHE A 468 -6.70 1.79 -2.93
N THR A 469 -6.93 2.97 -2.35
CA THR A 469 -7.56 3.20 -1.04
C THR A 469 -8.81 4.08 -1.18
N LEU A 470 -9.39 4.08 -2.39
CA LEU A 470 -10.66 4.75 -2.71
C LEU A 470 -11.79 4.20 -1.83
N ARG A 471 -12.66 5.09 -1.35
CA ARG A 471 -13.81 4.78 -0.48
C ARG A 471 -15.16 4.92 -1.19
N LYS A 472 -15.16 5.38 -2.44
CA LYS A 472 -16.34 5.65 -3.27
C LYS A 472 -16.01 5.34 -4.73
N LYS A 473 -17.03 5.16 -5.57
CA LYS A 473 -16.83 5.08 -7.03
C LYS A 473 -16.26 6.42 -7.54
N LEU A 474 -15.21 6.35 -8.36
CA LEU A 474 -14.60 7.52 -9.00
C LEU A 474 -14.96 7.50 -10.47
N VAL A 475 -15.86 8.40 -10.87
CA VAL A 475 -16.28 8.61 -12.27
C VAL A 475 -15.85 9.99 -12.71
N PHE A 476 -15.53 10.15 -13.99
CA PHE A 476 -15.21 11.45 -14.60
C PHE A 476 -16.25 11.79 -15.68
N PRO A 477 -17.34 12.49 -15.31
CA PRO A 477 -18.34 12.88 -16.29
C PRO A 477 -17.78 13.91 -17.27
N SER A 478 -17.88 13.61 -18.57
CA SER A 478 -17.73 14.55 -19.68
C SER A 478 -19.01 15.35 -19.87
N ASP A 479 -18.90 16.49 -20.55
CA ASP A 479 -20.05 17.24 -21.11
C ASP A 479 -20.83 16.44 -22.16
#